data_AF-A0A536P7F2-F1
#
_entry.id   AF-A0A536P7F2-F1
#
_cell.length_a   1.000
_cell.length_b   1.000
_cell.length_c   1.000
_cell.angle_alpha   90.00
_cell.angle_beta   90.00
_cell.angle_gamma   90.00
#
_symmetry.space_group_name_H-M   'P 1'
#
loop_
_entity.id
_entity.type
_entity.pdbx_description
1 polymer ?
#
loop_
_entity_poly.entity_id
_entity_poly.type
_entity_poly.pdbx_seq_one_letter_code
_entity_poly.pdbx_strand_id
1 'polypeptide(L)'
;MRATVDLSDTAMGRTWVWREYDEEGLRFTLLLAQHELRDLAVRLAALRAADGPPVTQAERILGQYHRAYRDLTGALAGVGDRDLDRAPAKDQWPVRAVIEHMLGAEYGFLGVVQYARASDRPRDDDEAGERYPSWRTEYGYRAPETVAGGIADIRNALFEIHRRVLRELADVGDDELERPALFWDGAKPVRFRMHRFEAHLVQHAIQVDKTLVAIGCGPTEAHRLIRVLYRDLADVEVLGSSAFGESERRAVASALSERAKEISSLP
;
A
#
# COMPACT_ATOMS: atom_id res chain seq x y z
N MET A 1 5.29 -4.82 -12.30
CA MET A 1 4.01 -4.08 -12.20
C MET A 1 3.45 -3.80 -13.60
N ARG A 2 2.13 -3.79 -13.84
CA ARG A 2 1.57 -3.36 -15.14
C ARG A 2 1.71 -1.84 -15.27
N ALA A 3 1.85 -1.33 -16.51
CA ALA A 3 1.90 0.09 -16.79
C ALA A 3 0.61 0.78 -16.29
N THR A 4 0.77 1.92 -15.60
CA THR A 4 -0.34 2.82 -15.28
C THR A 4 -0.65 3.66 -16.52
N VAL A 5 -1.92 3.75 -16.91
CA VAL A 5 -2.34 4.64 -18.00
C VAL A 5 -2.56 6.03 -17.39
N ASP A 6 -1.93 7.04 -17.97
CA ASP A 6 -2.17 8.43 -17.58
C ASP A 6 -3.52 8.89 -18.17
N LEU A 7 -4.52 9.05 -17.31
CA LEU A 7 -5.85 9.56 -17.65
C LEU A 7 -5.85 11.07 -17.41
N SER A 8 -5.98 11.87 -18.46
CA SER A 8 -6.06 13.32 -18.33
C SER A 8 -7.44 13.76 -17.84
N ASP A 9 -7.52 14.93 -17.19
CA ASP A 9 -8.81 15.50 -16.77
C ASP A 9 -9.70 15.83 -17.99
N THR A 10 -9.11 16.21 -19.13
CA THR A 10 -9.86 16.36 -20.39
C THR A 10 -10.50 15.04 -20.82
N ALA A 11 -9.81 13.91 -20.64
CA ALA A 11 -10.38 12.60 -20.96
C ALA A 11 -11.56 12.26 -20.04
N MET A 12 -11.61 12.76 -18.80
CA MET A 12 -12.73 12.51 -17.88
C MET A 12 -14.06 13.10 -18.34
N GLY A 13 -14.03 14.15 -19.16
CA GLY A 13 -15.22 14.75 -19.76
C GLY A 13 -15.71 14.08 -21.04
N ARG A 14 -15.02 13.06 -21.56
CA ARG A 14 -15.47 12.34 -22.78
C ARG A 14 -16.83 11.70 -22.52
N THR A 15 -17.73 11.84 -23.48
CA THR A 15 -19.08 11.28 -23.41
C THR A 15 -19.02 9.77 -23.24
N TRP A 16 -19.66 9.29 -22.19
CA TRP A 16 -19.92 7.89 -21.95
C TRP A 16 -21.24 7.79 -21.19
N VAL A 17 -22.08 6.87 -21.62
CA VAL A 17 -23.44 6.70 -21.10
C VAL A 17 -23.53 5.32 -20.48
N TRP A 18 -23.93 5.26 -19.22
CA TRP A 18 -24.23 4.01 -18.55
C TRP A 18 -25.68 4.00 -18.10
N ARG A 19 -26.53 3.28 -18.87
CA ARG A 19 -27.98 3.25 -18.64
C ARG A 19 -28.56 4.66 -18.57
N GLU A 20 -29.14 5.05 -17.45
CA GLU A 20 -29.74 6.37 -17.21
C GLU A 20 -28.72 7.46 -16.83
N TYR A 21 -27.42 7.14 -16.71
CA TYR A 21 -26.37 8.09 -16.33
C TYR A 21 -25.61 8.55 -17.58
N ASP A 22 -25.88 9.77 -18.07
CA ASP A 22 -25.33 10.34 -19.30
C ASP A 22 -24.61 11.70 -19.11
N GLU A 23 -24.61 12.28 -17.91
CA GLU A 23 -24.08 13.63 -17.66
C GLU A 23 -22.59 13.63 -17.23
N GLU A 24 -22.13 12.58 -16.56
CA GLU A 24 -20.82 12.59 -15.89
C GLU A 24 -19.66 12.11 -16.78
N GLY A 25 -19.96 11.51 -17.93
CA GLY A 25 -18.98 11.01 -18.90
C GLY A 25 -18.05 9.91 -18.34
N LEU A 26 -16.81 9.84 -18.83
CA LEU A 26 -15.85 8.81 -18.40
C LEU A 26 -15.52 8.86 -16.90
N ARG A 27 -15.70 9.99 -16.21
CA ARG A 27 -15.59 10.04 -14.74
C ARG A 27 -16.46 9.01 -14.05
N PHE A 28 -17.67 8.79 -14.57
CA PHE A 28 -18.62 7.85 -13.98
C PHE A 28 -18.08 6.41 -14.00
N THR A 29 -17.22 6.07 -14.95
CA THR A 29 -16.61 4.73 -15.04
C THR A 29 -15.76 4.40 -13.81
N LEU A 30 -15.02 5.40 -13.29
CA LEU A 30 -14.21 5.27 -12.09
C LEU A 30 -15.09 5.23 -10.84
N LEU A 31 -16.14 6.04 -10.79
CA LEU A 31 -17.11 6.02 -9.68
C LEU A 31 -17.89 4.69 -9.62
N LEU A 32 -18.27 4.15 -10.77
CA LEU A 32 -18.93 2.85 -10.86
C LEU A 32 -17.98 1.71 -10.47
N ALA A 33 -16.73 1.75 -10.93
CA ALA A 33 -15.72 0.79 -10.49
C ALA A 33 -15.49 0.85 -8.97
N GLN A 34 -15.50 2.06 -8.40
CA GLN A 34 -15.43 2.24 -6.95
C GLN A 34 -16.64 1.59 -6.26
N HIS A 35 -17.85 1.85 -6.75
CA HIS A 35 -19.08 1.26 -6.22
C HIS A 35 -18.99 -0.27 -6.20
N GLU A 36 -18.58 -0.89 -7.30
CA GLU A 36 -18.44 -2.35 -7.43
C GLU A 36 -17.37 -2.92 -6.49
N LEU A 37 -16.24 -2.25 -6.31
CA LEU A 37 -15.22 -2.67 -5.35
C LEU A 37 -15.74 -2.62 -3.91
N ARG A 38 -16.51 -1.59 -3.55
CA ARG A 38 -17.09 -1.46 -2.21
C ARG A 38 -18.18 -2.49 -1.93
N ASP A 39 -19.06 -2.75 -2.90
CA ASP A 39 -20.05 -3.83 -2.81
C ASP A 39 -19.37 -5.20 -2.69
N LEU A 40 -18.31 -5.44 -3.48
CA LEU A 40 -17.51 -6.67 -3.38
C LEU A 40 -16.91 -6.84 -1.98
N ALA A 41 -16.29 -5.79 -1.41
CA ALA A 41 -15.72 -5.86 -0.07
C ALA A 41 -16.77 -6.23 1.00
N VAL A 42 -17.99 -5.67 0.90
CA VAL A 42 -19.12 -6.03 1.78
C VAL A 42 -19.48 -7.50 1.65
N ARG A 43 -19.61 -8.01 0.41
CA ARG A 43 -19.94 -9.42 0.15
C ARG A 43 -18.85 -10.36 0.66
N LEU A 44 -17.58 -10.03 0.41
CA LEU A 44 -16.45 -10.81 0.90
C LEU A 44 -16.39 -10.84 2.44
N ALA A 45 -16.69 -9.74 3.10
CA ALA A 45 -16.75 -9.68 4.56
C ALA A 45 -17.88 -10.56 5.11
N ALA A 46 -19.05 -10.54 4.47
CA ALA A 46 -20.17 -11.40 4.84
C ALA A 46 -19.86 -12.89 4.64
N LEU A 47 -19.24 -13.25 3.51
CA LEU A 47 -18.79 -14.63 3.23
C LEU A 47 -17.75 -15.10 4.25
N ARG A 48 -16.76 -14.26 4.59
CA ARG A 48 -15.78 -14.60 5.63
C ARG A 48 -16.45 -14.81 6.99
N ALA A 49 -17.43 -13.98 7.33
CA ALA A 49 -18.14 -14.09 8.60
C ALA A 49 -19.00 -15.37 8.69
N ALA A 50 -19.52 -15.87 7.57
CA ALA A 50 -20.30 -17.09 7.51
C ALA A 50 -19.42 -18.35 7.54
N ASP A 51 -18.38 -18.38 6.70
CA ASP A 51 -17.67 -19.62 6.36
C ASP A 51 -16.14 -19.56 6.59
N GLY A 52 -15.61 -18.40 6.97
CA GLY A 52 -14.18 -18.16 7.15
C GLY A 52 -13.71 -18.15 8.61
N PRO A 53 -12.39 -18.21 8.85
CA PRO A 53 -11.85 -18.01 10.18
C PRO A 53 -12.10 -16.57 10.66
N PRO A 54 -12.35 -16.38 11.98
CA PRO A 54 -12.44 -15.05 12.58
C PRO A 54 -11.23 -14.20 12.25
N VAL A 55 -11.45 -12.91 12.00
CA VAL A 55 -10.36 -11.96 11.75
C VAL A 55 -9.67 -11.65 13.08
N THR A 56 -8.36 -11.91 13.18
CA THR A 56 -7.55 -11.59 14.36
C THR A 56 -7.26 -10.08 14.46
N GLN A 57 -6.78 -9.61 15.60
CA GLN A 57 -6.34 -8.22 15.73
C GLN A 57 -5.11 -7.96 14.85
N ALA A 58 -4.15 -8.89 14.81
CA ALA A 58 -2.97 -8.78 13.95
C ALA A 58 -3.35 -8.64 12.46
N GLU A 59 -4.29 -9.44 11.97
CA GLU A 59 -4.81 -9.34 10.61
C GLU A 59 -5.47 -7.99 10.33
N ARG A 60 -6.22 -7.42 11.30
CA ARG A 60 -6.81 -6.08 11.15
C ARG A 60 -5.74 -5.00 11.04
N ILE A 61 -4.68 -5.08 11.83
CA ILE A 61 -3.55 -4.13 11.76
C ILE A 61 -2.84 -4.23 10.41
N LEU A 62 -2.60 -5.46 9.92
CA LEU A 62 -2.03 -5.64 8.58
C LEU A 62 -2.95 -5.15 7.47
N GLY A 63 -4.28 -5.25 7.64
CA GLY A 63 -5.25 -4.67 6.73
C GLY A 63 -5.16 -3.14 6.65
N GLN A 64 -4.98 -2.47 7.79
CA GLN A 64 -4.76 -1.02 7.85
C GLN A 64 -3.46 -0.61 7.13
N TYR A 65 -2.37 -1.34 7.39
CA TYR A 65 -1.12 -1.18 6.66
C TYR A 65 -1.29 -1.35 5.15
N HIS A 66 -1.97 -2.42 4.72
CA HIS A 66 -2.22 -2.68 3.30
C HIS A 66 -3.03 -1.57 2.63
N ARG A 67 -4.02 -1.01 3.34
CA ARG A 67 -4.77 0.16 2.87
C ARG A 67 -3.87 1.39 2.69
N ALA A 68 -2.97 1.67 3.64
CA ALA A 68 -2.02 2.78 3.52
C ALA A 68 -1.01 2.55 2.38
N TYR A 69 -0.55 1.32 2.17
CA TYR A 69 0.27 0.95 1.01
C TYR A 69 -0.47 1.23 -0.30
N ARG A 70 -1.73 0.82 -0.40
CA ARG A 70 -2.54 1.08 -1.59
C ARG A 70 -2.75 2.56 -1.85
N ASP A 71 -3.00 3.35 -0.81
CA ASP A 71 -3.09 4.80 -0.90
C ASP A 71 -1.80 5.44 -1.44
N LEU A 72 -0.63 5.04 -0.91
CA LEU A 72 0.68 5.48 -1.42
C LEU A 72 0.86 5.10 -2.90
N THR A 73 0.57 3.85 -3.28
CA THR A 73 0.71 3.43 -4.68
C THR A 73 -0.24 4.18 -5.62
N GLY A 74 -1.42 4.57 -5.13
CA GLY A 74 -2.34 5.45 -5.85
C GLY A 74 -1.79 6.86 -6.03
N ALA A 75 -1.16 7.43 -4.99
CA ALA A 75 -0.46 8.73 -5.09
C ALA A 75 0.70 8.69 -6.10
N LEU A 76 1.39 7.55 -6.19
CA LEU A 76 2.49 7.36 -7.13
C LEU A 76 2.04 7.04 -8.56
N ALA A 77 0.76 6.74 -8.82
CA ALA A 77 0.28 6.20 -10.11
C ALA A 77 0.55 7.13 -11.31
N GLY A 78 0.48 8.44 -11.10
CA GLY A 78 0.76 9.46 -12.13
C GLY A 78 2.21 9.95 -12.18
N VAL A 79 3.08 9.47 -11.29
CA VAL A 79 4.47 9.92 -11.23
C VAL A 79 5.27 9.29 -12.36
N GLY A 80 6.02 10.10 -13.10
CA GLY A 80 6.96 9.66 -14.14
C GLY A 80 8.43 9.84 -13.74
N ASP A 81 9.34 9.21 -14.48
CA ASP A 81 10.79 9.24 -14.20
C ASP A 81 11.35 10.66 -14.07
N ARG A 82 10.88 11.58 -14.92
CA ARG A 82 11.33 12.99 -14.93
C ARG A 82 11.03 13.74 -13.63
N ASP A 83 10.04 13.29 -12.85
CA ASP A 83 9.56 13.98 -11.65
C ASP A 83 10.13 13.38 -10.37
N LEU A 84 10.68 12.16 -10.46
CA LEU A 84 11.13 11.37 -9.33
C LEU A 84 12.26 12.04 -8.54
N ASP A 85 13.17 12.71 -9.24
CA ASP A 85 14.38 13.35 -8.70
C ASP A 85 14.30 14.88 -8.62
N ARG A 86 13.13 15.47 -8.95
CA ARG A 86 12.92 16.91 -8.86
C ARG A 86 12.68 17.32 -7.40
N ALA A 87 13.66 18.01 -6.82
CA ALA A 87 13.52 18.57 -5.48
C ALA A 87 12.61 19.82 -5.50
N PRO A 88 11.68 19.97 -4.54
CA PRO A 88 10.76 21.10 -4.49
C PRO A 88 11.44 22.42 -4.08
N ALA A 89 12.52 22.34 -3.30
CA ALA A 89 13.40 23.46 -2.96
C ALA A 89 14.79 22.93 -2.59
N LYS A 90 15.74 23.85 -2.40
CA LYS A 90 17.04 23.51 -1.82
C LYS A 90 16.84 22.80 -0.48
N ASP A 91 17.58 21.71 -0.27
CA ASP A 91 17.58 20.89 0.95
C ASP A 91 16.25 20.17 1.26
N GLN A 92 15.28 20.18 0.34
CA GLN A 92 14.05 19.38 0.47
C GLN A 92 14.13 18.10 -0.36
N TRP A 93 13.51 17.04 0.14
CA TRP A 93 13.60 15.72 -0.49
C TRP A 93 12.75 15.62 -1.76
N PRO A 94 13.34 15.13 -2.87
CA PRO A 94 12.55 14.68 -4.02
C PRO A 94 11.77 13.40 -3.67
N VAL A 95 10.84 13.00 -4.53
CA VAL A 95 10.01 11.80 -4.32
C VAL A 95 10.87 10.56 -4.07
N ARG A 96 11.98 10.37 -4.82
CA ARG A 96 12.89 9.23 -4.62
C ARG A 96 13.37 9.13 -3.18
N ALA A 97 13.91 10.21 -2.64
CA ALA A 97 14.47 10.24 -1.30
C ALA A 97 13.40 9.99 -0.21
N VAL A 98 12.17 10.46 -0.43
CA VAL A 98 11.03 10.14 0.45
C VAL A 98 10.76 8.63 0.44
N ILE A 99 10.72 8.00 -0.73
CA ILE A 99 10.46 6.56 -0.83
C ILE A 99 11.62 5.72 -0.28
N GLU A 100 12.88 6.10 -0.55
CA GLU A 100 14.05 5.42 0.02
C GLU A 100 14.05 5.47 1.56
N HIS A 101 13.65 6.61 2.13
CA HIS A 101 13.43 6.73 3.57
C HIS A 101 12.33 5.78 4.07
N MET A 102 11.22 5.69 3.35
CA MET A 102 10.13 4.75 3.68
C MET A 102 10.58 3.30 3.62
N LEU A 103 11.32 2.90 2.59
CA LEU A 103 11.89 1.55 2.50
C LEU A 103 12.78 1.25 3.71
N GLY A 104 13.64 2.18 4.12
CA GLY A 104 14.43 2.05 5.34
C GLY A 104 13.59 1.78 6.58
N ALA A 105 12.47 2.48 6.73
CA ALA A 105 11.55 2.29 7.85
C ALA A 105 10.79 0.96 7.79
N GLU A 106 10.28 0.57 6.62
CA GLU A 106 9.56 -0.70 6.42
C GLU A 106 10.44 -1.91 6.80
N TYR A 107 11.68 -1.95 6.32
CA TYR A 107 12.65 -2.99 6.70
C TYR A 107 12.98 -2.93 8.20
N GLY A 108 13.15 -1.73 8.75
CA GLY A 108 13.43 -1.52 10.16
C GLY A 108 12.31 -2.05 11.07
N PHE A 109 11.06 -1.66 10.81
CA PHE A 109 9.89 -2.13 11.56
C PHE A 109 9.72 -3.64 11.45
N LEU A 110 9.87 -4.20 10.24
CA LEU A 110 9.78 -5.65 10.04
C LEU A 110 10.88 -6.38 10.84
N GLY A 111 12.12 -5.90 10.75
CA GLY A 111 13.24 -6.48 11.47
C GLY A 111 13.06 -6.42 12.99
N VAL A 112 12.53 -5.33 13.54
CA VAL A 112 12.27 -5.21 14.98
C VAL A 112 11.18 -6.18 15.43
N VAL A 113 10.08 -6.29 14.69
CA VAL A 113 8.99 -7.23 15.02
C VAL A 113 9.51 -8.67 14.98
N GLN A 114 10.24 -9.03 13.92
CA GLN A 114 10.80 -10.38 13.79
C GLN A 114 11.87 -10.67 14.84
N TYR A 115 12.72 -9.70 15.17
CA TYR A 115 13.72 -9.88 16.22
C TYR A 115 13.09 -10.10 17.60
N ALA A 116 12.00 -9.38 17.91
CA ALA A 116 11.25 -9.59 19.15
C ALA A 116 10.66 -11.01 19.26
N ARG A 117 10.46 -11.71 18.14
CA ARG A 117 9.96 -13.09 18.06
C ARG A 117 11.06 -14.13 17.87
N ALA A 118 12.28 -13.71 17.62
CA ALA A 118 13.38 -14.61 17.28
C ALA A 118 13.80 -15.46 18.49
N SER A 119 13.94 -16.76 18.28
CA SER A 119 14.34 -17.71 19.34
C SER A 119 15.78 -17.51 19.81
N ASP A 120 16.62 -16.91 18.97
CA ASP A 120 18.01 -16.57 19.26
C ASP A 120 18.19 -15.15 19.84
N ARG A 121 17.10 -14.41 20.07
CA ARG A 121 17.14 -13.11 20.75
C ARG A 121 17.65 -13.29 22.19
N PRO A 122 18.69 -12.56 22.63
CA PRO A 122 19.10 -12.50 24.02
C PRO A 122 17.95 -12.11 24.95
N ARG A 123 17.95 -12.65 26.17
CA ARG A 123 16.92 -12.31 27.17
C ARG A 123 17.17 -10.96 27.82
N ASP A 124 18.43 -10.60 27.98
CA ASP A 124 18.84 -9.29 28.46
C ASP A 124 18.67 -8.25 27.35
N ASP A 125 18.11 -7.09 27.70
CA ASP A 125 17.74 -6.06 26.73
C ASP A 125 18.95 -5.29 26.21
N ASP A 126 20.01 -5.13 27.01
CA ASP A 126 21.24 -4.48 26.57
C ASP A 126 21.98 -5.39 25.58
N GLU A 127 22.12 -6.68 25.91
CA GLU A 127 22.68 -7.68 24.99
C GLU A 127 21.86 -7.79 23.69
N ALA A 128 20.53 -7.76 23.79
CA ALA A 128 19.66 -7.77 22.61
C ALA A 128 19.83 -6.50 21.76
N GLY A 129 19.99 -5.35 22.41
CA GLY A 129 20.29 -4.08 21.74
C GLY A 129 21.60 -4.12 20.96
N GLU A 130 22.65 -4.67 21.55
CA GLU A 130 23.97 -4.84 20.91
C GLU A 130 23.94 -5.85 19.76
N ARG A 131 23.14 -6.93 19.89
CA ARG A 131 23.01 -7.96 18.85
C ARG A 131 22.19 -7.49 17.65
N TYR A 132 21.19 -6.64 17.84
CA TYR A 132 20.24 -6.27 16.77
C TYR A 132 20.91 -5.75 15.47
N PRO A 133 21.92 -4.86 15.48
CA PRO A 133 22.56 -4.35 14.26
C PRO A 133 23.21 -5.42 13.37
N SER A 134 23.77 -6.48 13.97
CA SER A 134 24.33 -7.61 13.24
C SER A 134 23.23 -8.58 12.79
N TRP A 135 22.27 -8.85 13.68
CA TRP A 135 21.12 -9.73 13.39
C TRP A 135 20.32 -9.23 12.19
N ARG A 136 19.97 -7.93 12.15
CA ARG A 136 19.21 -7.37 11.03
C ARG A 136 19.96 -7.45 9.69
N THR A 137 21.29 -7.50 9.71
CA THR A 137 22.10 -7.70 8.49
C THR A 137 22.04 -9.14 8.04
N GLU A 138 22.29 -10.07 8.96
CA GLU A 138 22.32 -11.52 8.73
C GLU A 138 21.00 -12.05 8.16
N TYR A 139 19.88 -11.57 8.69
CA TYR A 139 18.53 -11.99 8.28
C TYR A 139 17.92 -11.09 7.19
N GLY A 140 18.71 -10.18 6.62
CA GLY A 140 18.30 -9.37 5.48
C GLY A 140 17.20 -8.33 5.77
N TYR A 141 17.15 -7.80 7.00
CA TYR A 141 16.27 -6.69 7.40
C TYR A 141 16.94 -5.31 7.25
N ARG A 142 17.89 -5.19 6.31
CA ARG A 142 18.42 -3.91 5.84
C ARG A 142 17.84 -3.57 4.48
N ALA A 143 17.28 -2.36 4.38
CA ALA A 143 16.88 -1.80 3.11
C ALA A 143 18.10 -1.52 2.22
N PRO A 144 17.93 -1.53 0.88
CA PRO A 144 18.92 -0.93 0.00
C PRO A 144 19.10 0.55 0.33
N GLU A 145 20.32 1.06 0.21
CA GLU A 145 20.61 2.50 0.45
C GLU A 145 19.95 3.39 -0.60
N THR A 146 19.92 2.91 -1.84
CA THR A 146 19.31 3.61 -2.98
C THR A 146 18.55 2.63 -3.85
N VAL A 147 17.48 3.10 -4.50
CA VAL A 147 16.80 2.34 -5.54
C VAL A 147 17.21 2.90 -6.89
N ALA A 148 18.03 2.13 -7.63
CA ALA A 148 18.45 2.50 -8.98
C ALA A 148 17.26 2.46 -9.96
N GLY A 149 17.34 3.26 -11.03
CA GLY A 149 16.35 3.25 -12.11
C GLY A 149 15.20 4.24 -11.92
N GLY A 150 14.10 3.97 -12.59
CA GLY A 150 12.95 4.87 -12.74
C GLY A 150 11.82 4.60 -11.74
N ILE A 151 10.66 5.19 -12.00
CA ILE A 151 9.46 5.01 -11.16
C ILE A 151 8.99 3.56 -11.11
N ALA A 152 9.23 2.79 -12.18
CA ALA A 152 8.90 1.37 -12.21
C ALA A 152 9.70 0.59 -11.15
N ASP A 153 11.00 0.89 -11.00
CA ASP A 153 11.87 0.26 -10.01
C ASP A 153 11.48 0.64 -8.59
N ILE A 154 11.13 1.91 -8.36
CA ILE A 154 10.59 2.40 -7.08
C ILE A 154 9.32 1.65 -6.69
N ARG A 155 8.36 1.52 -7.61
CA ARG A 155 7.10 0.82 -7.36
C ARG A 155 7.34 -0.68 -7.13
N ASN A 156 8.28 -1.29 -7.86
CA ASN A 156 8.66 -2.69 -7.63
C ASN A 156 9.30 -2.87 -6.25
N ALA A 157 10.22 -1.99 -5.82
CA ALA A 157 10.84 -2.05 -4.50
C ALA A 157 9.79 -1.95 -3.37
N LEU A 158 8.84 -1.02 -3.49
CA LEU A 158 7.70 -0.90 -2.57
C LEU A 158 6.84 -2.17 -2.56
N PHE A 159 6.54 -2.73 -3.73
CA PHE A 159 5.76 -3.96 -3.83
C PHE A 159 6.45 -5.17 -3.18
N GLU A 160 7.75 -5.34 -3.40
CA GLU A 160 8.51 -6.45 -2.84
C GLU A 160 8.58 -6.40 -1.31
N ILE A 161 8.89 -5.24 -0.72
CA ILE A 161 8.89 -5.11 0.74
C ILE A 161 7.48 -5.26 1.30
N HIS A 162 6.46 -4.71 0.64
CA HIS A 162 5.08 -4.84 1.08
C HIS A 162 4.62 -6.31 1.14
N ARG A 163 4.90 -7.08 0.07
CA ARG A 163 4.62 -8.53 0.06
C ARG A 163 5.39 -9.27 1.13
N ARG A 164 6.63 -8.87 1.38
CA ARG A 164 7.45 -9.47 2.45
C ARG A 164 6.84 -9.21 3.82
N VAL A 165 6.45 -7.96 4.13
CA VAL A 165 5.79 -7.58 5.39
C VAL A 165 4.52 -8.40 5.59
N LEU A 166 3.62 -8.42 4.59
CA LEU A 166 2.38 -9.20 4.70
C LEU A 166 2.65 -10.70 4.93
N ARG A 167 3.61 -11.29 4.20
CA ARG A 167 3.93 -12.71 4.32
C ARG A 167 4.55 -13.04 5.68
N GLU A 168 5.52 -12.26 6.12
CA GLU A 168 6.30 -12.54 7.33
C GLU A 168 5.57 -12.20 8.62
N LEU A 169 4.54 -11.36 8.55
CA LEU A 169 3.71 -11.01 9.70
C LEU A 169 2.34 -11.71 9.68
N ALA A 170 2.04 -12.51 8.65
CA ALA A 170 0.75 -13.20 8.52
C ALA A 170 0.46 -14.18 9.69
N ASP A 171 1.50 -14.68 10.34
CA ASP A 171 1.42 -15.66 11.42
C ASP A 171 1.53 -15.04 12.81
N VAL A 172 1.61 -13.72 12.93
CA VAL A 172 1.64 -13.04 14.23
C VAL A 172 0.31 -13.26 14.93
N GLY A 173 0.37 -13.96 16.07
CA GLY A 173 -0.79 -14.23 16.92
C GLY A 173 -1.20 -13.01 17.75
N ASP A 174 -2.47 -12.96 18.14
CA ASP A 174 -2.98 -11.92 19.05
C ASP A 174 -2.29 -11.95 20.43
N ASP A 175 -1.80 -13.11 20.85
CA ASP A 175 -1.01 -13.31 22.07
C ASP A 175 0.42 -12.75 21.98
N GLU A 176 0.93 -12.52 20.77
CA GLU A 176 2.25 -11.94 20.54
C GLU A 176 2.22 -10.39 20.50
N LEU A 177 1.04 -9.78 20.34
CA LEU A 177 0.88 -8.34 20.12
C LEU A 177 1.41 -7.48 21.27
N GLU A 178 1.37 -7.99 22.50
CA GLU A 178 1.86 -7.29 23.69
C GLU A 178 3.33 -7.61 24.03
N ARG A 179 3.99 -8.46 23.23
CA ARG A 179 5.41 -8.77 23.42
C ARG A 179 6.26 -7.50 23.29
N PRO A 180 7.20 -7.23 24.22
CA PRO A 180 8.10 -6.09 24.08
C PRO A 180 9.01 -6.21 22.85
N ALA A 181 9.09 -5.13 22.07
CA ALA A 181 9.95 -4.99 20.92
C ALA A 181 10.85 -3.76 21.11
N LEU A 182 12.13 -4.02 21.42
CA LEU A 182 13.16 -3.01 21.65
C LEU A 182 13.62 -2.40 20.32
N PHE A 183 13.66 -1.08 20.27
CA PHE A 183 14.24 -0.32 19.16
C PHE A 183 14.94 0.93 19.70
N TRP A 184 15.32 1.86 18.82
CA TRP A 184 16.06 3.07 19.21
C TRP A 184 15.29 4.01 20.15
N ASP A 185 13.96 3.95 20.15
CA ASP A 185 13.05 4.73 21.02
C ASP A 185 12.58 3.94 22.26
N GLY A 186 13.34 2.90 22.62
CA GLY A 186 13.09 2.03 23.76
C GLY A 186 12.09 0.91 23.48
N ALA A 187 11.66 0.21 24.53
CA ALA A 187 10.69 -0.87 24.42
C ALA A 187 9.28 -0.33 24.12
N LYS A 188 8.62 -0.95 23.15
CA LYS A 188 7.19 -0.76 22.83
C LYS A 188 6.60 -2.12 22.44
N PRO A 189 5.30 -2.37 22.63
CA PRO A 189 4.73 -3.67 22.26
C PRO A 189 4.77 -3.90 20.74
N VAL A 190 4.78 -5.16 20.30
CA VAL A 190 4.73 -5.54 18.87
C VAL A 190 3.59 -4.83 18.14
N ARG A 191 2.40 -4.71 18.73
CA ARG A 191 1.28 -3.99 18.14
C ARG A 191 1.62 -2.54 17.78
N PHE A 192 2.39 -1.86 18.63
CA PHE A 192 2.80 -0.49 18.38
C PHE A 192 3.71 -0.44 17.16
N ARG A 193 4.66 -1.36 17.06
CA ARG A 193 5.56 -1.50 15.90
C ARG A 193 4.80 -1.83 14.63
N MET A 194 3.79 -2.70 14.70
CA MET A 194 2.93 -3.01 13.55
C MET A 194 2.11 -1.79 13.09
N HIS A 195 1.58 -0.98 14.00
CA HIS A 195 0.90 0.27 13.63
C HIS A 195 1.85 1.34 13.06
N ARG A 196 3.16 1.27 13.34
CA ARG A 196 4.12 2.21 12.77
C ARG A 196 4.23 2.09 11.25
N PHE A 197 3.99 0.91 10.67
CA PHE A 197 3.95 0.75 9.22
C PHE A 197 2.89 1.67 8.59
N GLU A 198 1.62 1.52 8.99
CA GLU A 198 0.52 2.35 8.49
C GLU A 198 0.80 3.85 8.72
N ALA A 199 1.12 4.23 9.97
CA ALA A 199 1.30 5.64 10.32
C ALA A 199 2.44 6.30 9.54
N HIS A 200 3.53 5.56 9.29
CA HIS A 200 4.67 6.06 8.52
C HIS A 200 4.33 6.17 7.03
N LEU A 201 3.64 5.19 6.46
CA LEU A 201 3.14 5.27 5.09
C LEU A 201 2.21 6.47 4.88
N VAL A 202 1.26 6.70 5.78
CA VAL A 202 0.34 7.85 5.72
C VAL A 202 1.10 9.17 5.79
N GLN A 203 2.02 9.31 6.75
CA GLN A 203 2.84 10.51 6.91
C GLN A 203 3.59 10.85 5.62
N HIS A 204 4.20 9.85 4.98
CA HIS A 204 5.03 10.10 3.82
C HIS A 204 4.27 10.09 2.49
N ALA A 205 3.08 9.49 2.42
CA ALA A 205 2.14 9.74 1.31
C ALA A 205 1.74 11.23 1.25
N ILE A 206 1.49 11.87 2.41
CA ILE A 206 1.25 13.31 2.49
C ILE A 206 2.49 14.10 2.05
N GLN A 207 3.70 13.64 2.41
CA GLN A 207 4.94 14.28 1.96
C GLN A 207 5.11 14.17 0.44
N VAL A 208 4.80 13.02 -0.16
CA VAL A 208 4.78 12.83 -1.62
C VAL A 208 3.82 13.81 -2.27
N ASP A 209 2.59 13.92 -1.77
CA ASP A 209 1.59 14.87 -2.31
C ASP A 209 2.10 16.31 -2.29
N LYS A 210 2.70 16.73 -1.17
CA LYS A 210 3.29 18.08 -1.02
C LYS A 210 4.43 18.30 -2.00
N THR A 211 5.31 17.32 -2.17
CA THR A 211 6.43 17.40 -3.12
C THR A 211 5.90 17.52 -4.55
N LEU A 212 4.92 16.70 -4.94
CA LEU A 212 4.32 16.74 -6.27
C LEU A 212 3.68 18.10 -6.58
N VAL A 213 2.92 18.66 -5.64
CA VAL A 213 2.35 20.01 -5.79
C VAL A 213 3.46 21.06 -5.96
N ALA A 214 4.49 21.02 -5.13
CA ALA A 214 5.57 22.01 -5.15
C ALA A 214 6.41 21.99 -6.44
N ILE A 215 6.54 20.84 -7.11
CA ILE A 215 7.22 20.74 -8.41
C ILE A 215 6.29 20.99 -9.62
N GLY A 216 5.05 21.41 -9.39
CA GLY A 216 4.07 21.67 -10.44
C GLY A 216 3.46 20.41 -11.06
N CYS A 217 3.58 19.26 -10.39
CA CYS A 217 3.00 17.97 -10.78
C CYS A 217 1.94 17.50 -9.77
N GLY A 218 1.21 18.45 -9.16
CA GLY A 218 0.14 18.14 -8.22
C GLY A 218 -0.91 17.21 -8.85
N PRO A 219 -1.58 16.36 -8.07
CA PRO A 219 -2.53 15.41 -8.62
C PRO A 219 -3.67 16.16 -9.33
N THR A 220 -4.26 15.52 -10.32
CA THR A 220 -5.43 15.99 -11.09
C THR A 220 -6.72 15.37 -10.52
N GLU A 221 -7.88 15.62 -11.13
CA GLU A 221 -9.09 14.91 -10.76
C GLU A 221 -8.95 13.40 -11.00
N ALA A 222 -8.49 13.02 -12.20
CA ALA A 222 -8.29 11.62 -12.55
C ALA A 222 -7.34 10.90 -11.57
N HIS A 223 -6.22 11.55 -11.19
CA HIS A 223 -5.30 11.01 -10.19
C HIS A 223 -5.98 10.76 -8.83
N ARG A 224 -6.87 11.65 -8.38
CA ARG A 224 -7.62 11.48 -7.13
C ARG A 224 -8.58 10.30 -7.20
N LEU A 225 -9.32 10.17 -8.30
CA LEU A 225 -10.26 9.06 -8.49
C LEU A 225 -9.53 7.71 -8.58
N ILE A 226 -8.40 7.66 -9.28
CA ILE A 226 -7.55 6.45 -9.33
C ILE A 226 -7.06 6.10 -7.91
N ARG A 227 -6.58 7.07 -7.14
CA ARG A 227 -6.15 6.81 -5.75
C ARG A 227 -7.28 6.28 -4.88
N VAL A 228 -8.51 6.76 -5.06
CA VAL A 228 -9.71 6.20 -4.41
C VAL A 228 -9.91 4.74 -4.78
N LEU A 229 -9.79 4.37 -6.05
CA LEU A 229 -9.89 2.97 -6.50
C LEU A 229 -8.83 2.08 -5.87
N TYR A 230 -7.57 2.53 -5.82
CA TYR A 230 -6.50 1.78 -5.18
C TYR A 230 -6.80 1.53 -3.70
N ARG A 231 -7.26 2.56 -2.98
CA ARG A 231 -7.62 2.44 -1.57
C ARG A 231 -8.78 1.47 -1.35
N ASP A 232 -9.83 1.54 -2.19
CA ASP A 232 -11.00 0.68 -2.04
C ASP A 232 -10.72 -0.77 -2.51
N LEU A 233 -9.72 -0.98 -3.38
CA LEU A 233 -9.18 -2.30 -3.72
C LEU A 233 -8.51 -2.98 -2.51
N ALA A 234 -7.95 -2.22 -1.58
CA ALA A 234 -7.30 -2.77 -0.38
C ALA A 234 -8.25 -3.66 0.43
N ASP A 235 -9.52 -3.23 0.59
CA ASP A 235 -10.52 -3.95 1.38
C ASP A 235 -10.93 -5.28 0.72
N VAL A 236 -10.83 -5.37 -0.62
CA VAL A 236 -11.04 -6.59 -1.39
C VAL A 236 -9.86 -7.56 -1.24
N GLU A 237 -8.64 -7.04 -1.20
CA GLU A 237 -7.40 -7.82 -1.17
C GLU A 237 -7.07 -8.39 0.21
N VAL A 238 -7.36 -7.67 1.30
CA VAL A 238 -7.14 -8.12 2.69
C VAL A 238 -7.97 -9.38 3.02
N LEU A 239 -9.09 -9.58 2.32
CA LEU A 239 -9.97 -10.74 2.45
C LEU A 239 -9.63 -11.87 1.46
N GLY A 240 -8.51 -11.76 0.73
CA GLY A 240 -8.19 -12.57 -0.45
C GLY A 240 -7.24 -13.76 -0.24
N SER A 241 -6.73 -14.01 0.97
CA SER A 241 -5.81 -15.14 1.24
C SER A 241 -6.51 -16.49 1.39
N SER A 242 -7.84 -16.51 1.37
CA SER A 242 -8.69 -17.69 1.53
C SER A 242 -9.37 -18.07 0.22
N ALA A 243 -9.66 -19.36 0.04
CA ALA A 243 -10.38 -19.87 -1.12
C ALA A 243 -11.83 -19.33 -1.24
N PHE A 244 -12.38 -18.69 -0.20
CA PHE A 244 -13.72 -18.08 -0.26
C PHE A 244 -13.70 -16.78 -1.06
N GLY A 245 -14.76 -16.50 -1.83
CA GLY A 245 -14.93 -15.26 -2.55
C GLY A 245 -14.22 -15.17 -3.91
N GLU A 246 -13.64 -16.25 -4.43
CA GLU A 246 -12.95 -16.25 -5.73
C GLU A 246 -13.92 -15.96 -6.88
N SER A 247 -15.11 -16.56 -6.87
CA SER A 247 -16.16 -16.33 -7.86
C SER A 247 -16.56 -14.86 -7.93
N GLU A 248 -16.75 -14.23 -6.77
CA GLU A 248 -17.17 -12.85 -6.59
C GLU A 248 -16.09 -11.89 -7.10
N ARG A 249 -14.83 -12.14 -6.72
CA ARG A 249 -13.67 -11.40 -7.24
C ARG A 249 -13.55 -11.51 -8.76
N ARG A 250 -13.71 -12.72 -9.30
CA ARG A 250 -13.62 -12.99 -10.75
C ARG A 250 -14.74 -12.28 -11.52
N ALA A 251 -15.97 -12.28 -11.00
CA ALA A 251 -17.10 -11.62 -11.61
C ALA A 251 -16.88 -10.10 -11.74
N VAL A 252 -16.47 -9.44 -10.64
CA VAL A 252 -16.17 -8.00 -10.66
C VAL A 252 -14.96 -7.69 -11.52
N ALA A 253 -13.89 -8.48 -11.44
CA ALA A 253 -12.72 -8.29 -12.30
C ALA A 253 -13.06 -8.42 -13.80
N SER A 254 -13.96 -9.33 -14.17
CA SER A 254 -14.46 -9.48 -15.55
C SER A 254 -15.23 -8.23 -15.98
N ALA A 255 -16.20 -7.78 -15.17
CA ALA A 255 -17.00 -6.59 -15.45
C ALA A 255 -16.14 -5.32 -15.62
N LEU A 256 -15.17 -5.12 -14.74
CA LEU A 256 -14.20 -4.01 -14.84
C LEU A 256 -13.36 -4.11 -16.11
N SER A 257 -12.92 -5.32 -16.47
CA SER A 257 -12.10 -5.55 -17.68
C SER A 257 -12.89 -5.34 -18.96
N GLU A 258 -14.15 -5.75 -19.01
CA GLU A 258 -15.05 -5.52 -20.14
C GLU A 258 -15.32 -4.03 -20.34
N ARG A 259 -15.63 -3.31 -19.25
CA ARG A 259 -15.82 -1.86 -19.28
C ARG A 259 -14.56 -1.12 -19.73
N ALA A 260 -13.39 -1.51 -19.23
CA ALA A 260 -12.13 -0.91 -19.66
C ALA A 260 -11.88 -1.09 -21.17
N LYS A 261 -12.22 -2.26 -21.73
CA LYS A 261 -12.13 -2.53 -23.17
C LYS A 261 -13.11 -1.68 -23.97
N GLU A 262 -14.36 -1.57 -23.51
CA GLU A 262 -15.38 -0.70 -24.11
C GLU A 262 -14.88 0.74 -24.19
N ILE A 263 -14.40 1.30 -23.07
CA ILE A 263 -13.86 2.67 -23.01
C ILE A 263 -12.68 2.88 -23.95
N SER A 264 -11.80 1.88 -24.03
CA SER A 264 -10.61 1.94 -24.90
C SER A 264 -10.96 1.92 -26.38
N SER A 265 -12.15 1.45 -26.73
CA SER A 265 -12.69 1.43 -28.10
C SER A 265 -13.51 2.67 -28.46
N LEU A 266 -13.81 3.54 -27.49
CA LEU A 266 -14.50 4.80 -27.74
C LEU A 266 -13.59 5.76 -28.51
N PRO A 267 -14.11 6.49 -29.52
CA PRO A 267 -13.37 7.47 -30.29
C PRO A 267 -12.91 8.69 -29.48
#